data_AF-A0A9P1CT25-F1
#
_entry.id   AF-A0A9P1CT25-F1
#
_cell.length_a   1.000
_cell.length_b   1.000
_cell.length_c   1.000
_cell.angle_alpha   90.00
_cell.angle_beta   90.00
_cell.angle_gamma   90.00
#
_symmetry.space_group_name_H-M   'P 1'
#
loop_
_entity.id
_entity.type
_entity.pdbx_description
1 polymer ?
#
loop_
_entity_poly.entity_id
_entity_poly.type
_entity_poly.pdbx_seq_one_letter_code
_entity_poly.pdbx_strand_id
1 'polypeptide(L)'
;MRSDLDETSEDELLDLLTCHRPASLGPYAWERPSADVHQNRKVDHGHPVHPTKDGHMILEVKHAVGGYHVTPRDEFLLHDELKLLSRSRDVFGKISMDPCMSYRLPKPGCTAGRVLEHSITTINRFLEKYSPMTFKLGITHDAHHRWYCPMYGYQHSKDRFDRLHVVYAASNPYSPAMLEAALIDRFKSTRGCKNVLTGGDRAGSDFDGATCRSQILTAQAVVQDIGQAFGPDLLGLAVMSIQQLELSGQSFGNGIEWFNRISSCLTWTG
;
A
#
# COMPACT_ATOMS: atom_id res chain seq x y z
N MET A 1 6.11 4.76 -64.44
CA MET A 1 5.40 4.66 -63.16
C MET A 1 5.74 3.30 -62.56
N ARG A 2 6.82 3.24 -61.78
CA ARG A 2 7.19 2.06 -60.99
C ARG A 2 6.61 2.27 -59.60
N SER A 3 5.84 1.30 -59.15
CA SER A 3 5.22 1.22 -57.84
C SER A 3 6.25 0.69 -56.84
N ASP A 4 6.74 1.58 -55.99
CA ASP A 4 7.55 1.23 -54.83
C ASP A 4 6.60 0.69 -53.75
N LEU A 5 6.55 -0.63 -53.60
CA LEU A 5 5.90 -1.29 -52.48
C LEU A 5 6.96 -1.47 -51.40
N ASP A 6 6.75 -0.75 -50.29
CA ASP A 6 7.59 -0.77 -49.10
C ASP A 6 7.41 -2.14 -48.41
N GLU A 7 8.42 -3.01 -48.53
CA GLU A 7 8.52 -4.25 -47.76
C GLU A 7 8.80 -3.88 -46.29
N THR A 8 7.75 -3.63 -45.52
CA THR A 8 7.83 -3.61 -44.06
C THR A 8 8.29 -5.00 -43.60
N SER A 9 9.50 -5.05 -43.03
CA SER A 9 10.17 -6.30 -42.65
C SER A 9 9.34 -7.05 -41.60
N GLU A 10 9.19 -8.36 -41.80
CA GLU A 10 8.47 -9.23 -40.85
C GLU A 10 9.09 -9.22 -39.43
N ASP A 11 10.34 -8.74 -39.31
CA ASP A 11 11.04 -8.57 -38.04
C ASP A 11 10.40 -7.50 -37.12
N GLU A 12 9.79 -6.43 -37.65
CA GLU A 12 9.07 -5.45 -36.81
C GLU A 12 7.73 -6.00 -36.27
N LEU A 13 7.10 -6.92 -37.01
CA LEU A 13 5.87 -7.57 -36.58
C LEU A 13 6.10 -8.60 -35.47
N LEU A 14 7.27 -9.26 -35.46
CA LEU A 14 7.62 -10.24 -34.43
C LEU A 14 7.93 -9.56 -33.07
N ASP A 15 8.48 -8.35 -33.10
CA ASP A 15 8.75 -7.55 -31.89
C ASP A 15 7.47 -6.98 -31.26
N LEU A 16 6.47 -6.66 -32.09
CA LEU A 16 5.13 -6.25 -31.63
C LEU A 16 4.32 -7.42 -31.03
N LEU A 17 4.52 -8.65 -31.52
CA LEU A 17 3.79 -9.83 -31.05
C LEU A 17 4.37 -10.46 -29.77
N THR A 18 5.65 -10.21 -29.45
CA THR A 18 6.31 -10.80 -28.28
C THR A 18 6.18 -9.97 -26.99
N CYS A 19 5.74 -8.71 -27.08
CA CYS A 19 5.58 -7.82 -25.93
C CYS A 19 4.28 -7.99 -25.11
N HIS A 20 3.41 -8.93 -25.47
CA HIS A 20 2.16 -9.21 -24.76
C HIS A 20 2.22 -10.42 -23.81
N ARG A 21 3.34 -10.61 -23.09
CA ARG A 21 3.27 -11.42 -21.88
C ARG A 21 2.57 -10.60 -20.79
N PRO A 22 1.43 -11.08 -20.23
CA PRO A 22 0.89 -10.46 -19.03
C PRO A 22 2.02 -10.45 -17.99
N ALA A 23 2.25 -9.29 -17.38
CA ALA A 23 3.26 -9.13 -16.36
C ALA A 23 2.90 -10.01 -15.15
N SER A 24 3.31 -11.28 -15.20
CA SER A 24 3.33 -12.17 -14.05
C SER A 24 4.42 -11.65 -13.13
N LEU A 25 4.07 -11.30 -11.89
CA LEU A 25 5.02 -10.77 -10.89
C LEU A 25 6.08 -11.79 -10.43
N GLY A 26 6.22 -12.93 -11.11
CA GLY A 26 7.01 -14.05 -10.64
C GLY A 26 6.38 -14.68 -9.38
N PRO A 27 6.92 -15.81 -8.91
CA PRO A 27 6.39 -16.45 -7.71
C PRO A 27 6.53 -15.52 -6.52
N TYR A 28 5.41 -15.25 -5.82
CA TYR A 28 5.41 -14.43 -4.61
C TYR A 28 6.36 -15.03 -3.57
N ALA A 29 6.84 -14.21 -2.63
CA ALA A 29 7.78 -14.67 -1.59
C ALA A 29 7.25 -15.84 -0.74
N TRP A 30 5.93 -16.04 -0.69
CA TRP A 30 5.27 -17.17 -0.01
C TRP A 30 5.01 -18.38 -0.93
N GLU A 31 5.13 -18.23 -2.25
CA GLU A 31 5.03 -19.31 -3.23
C GLU A 31 6.35 -20.03 -3.46
N ARG A 32 7.45 -19.53 -2.88
CA ARG A 32 8.69 -20.31 -2.84
C ARG A 32 8.57 -21.29 -1.67
N PRO A 33 8.43 -22.62 -1.91
CA PRO A 33 8.73 -23.57 -0.85
C PRO A 33 10.12 -23.20 -0.33
N SER A 34 10.25 -23.09 0.99
CA SER A 34 11.54 -22.88 1.64
C SER A 34 12.48 -23.98 1.14
N ALA A 35 13.26 -23.67 0.10
CA ALA A 35 14.36 -24.52 -0.29
C ALA A 35 15.23 -24.60 0.96
N ASP A 36 15.37 -25.80 1.51
CA ASP A 36 16.24 -26.09 2.64
C ASP A 36 17.58 -25.39 2.38
N VAL A 37 17.80 -24.30 3.11
CA VAL A 37 19.06 -23.58 3.07
C VAL A 37 20.04 -24.51 3.76
N HIS A 38 20.69 -25.37 2.98
CA HIS A 38 21.88 -26.12 3.38
C HIS A 38 22.95 -25.08 3.75
N GLN A 39 22.97 -24.68 5.02
CA GLN A 39 23.97 -23.80 5.59
C GLN A 39 25.29 -24.57 5.70
N ASN A 40 26.06 -24.62 4.62
CA ASN A 40 27.49 -24.87 4.71
C ASN A 40 28.19 -23.55 5.10
N ARG A 41 28.01 -23.13 6.35
CA ARG A 41 28.87 -22.11 6.97
C ARG A 41 30.04 -22.83 7.64
N LYS A 42 31.23 -22.70 7.05
CA LYS A 42 32.50 -22.91 7.74
C LYS A 42 32.52 -21.99 8.96
N VAL A 43 32.64 -22.59 10.13
CA VAL A 43 32.79 -21.91 11.42
C VAL A 43 34.23 -21.44 11.53
N ASP A 44 34.43 -20.14 11.58
CA ASP A 44 35.72 -19.55 11.98
C ASP A 44 35.80 -19.53 13.51
N HIS A 45 36.93 -20.02 14.02
CA HIS A 45 37.18 -20.18 15.45
C HIS A 45 37.61 -18.86 16.11
N GLY A 46 37.03 -18.56 17.28
CA GLY A 46 37.74 -17.77 18.29
C GLY A 46 36.93 -16.76 19.10
N HIS A 47 36.06 -17.23 20.00
CA HIS A 47 35.76 -16.48 21.22
C HIS A 47 35.79 -17.42 22.44
N PRO A 48 36.40 -17.01 23.57
CA PRO A 48 36.48 -17.83 24.75
C PRO A 48 35.11 -17.93 25.42
N VAL A 49 34.59 -19.15 25.51
CA VAL A 49 33.35 -19.48 26.22
C VAL A 49 33.72 -20.01 27.61
N HIS A 50 33.24 -19.35 28.66
CA HIS A 50 33.27 -19.91 30.02
C HIS A 50 32.03 -20.77 30.24
N PRO A 51 32.17 -22.01 30.75
CA PRO A 51 31.03 -22.88 31.04
C PRO A 51 30.33 -22.47 32.34
N THR A 52 29.01 -22.27 32.29
CA THR A 52 28.12 -22.30 33.45
C THR A 52 27.59 -23.71 33.68
N LYS A 53 27.32 -24.06 34.94
CA LYS A 53 27.12 -25.46 35.40
C LYS A 53 25.74 -26.06 35.12
N ASP A 54 24.79 -25.29 34.61
CA ASP A 54 23.40 -25.74 34.50
C ASP A 54 22.99 -25.74 33.03
N GLY A 55 22.93 -26.93 32.43
CA GLY A 55 22.76 -27.21 30.99
C GLY A 55 21.42 -26.81 30.37
N HIS A 56 20.94 -25.59 30.62
CA HIS A 56 19.81 -24.98 29.93
C HIS A 56 20.29 -23.89 28.96
N MET A 57 20.16 -24.17 27.66
CA MET A 57 20.30 -23.17 26.60
C MET A 57 19.08 -22.25 26.62
N ILE A 58 19.11 -21.20 27.45
CA ILE A 58 18.20 -20.06 27.30
C ILE A 58 18.80 -19.15 26.23
N LEU A 59 18.12 -19.07 25.09
CA LEU A 59 18.43 -18.09 24.05
C LEU A 59 17.96 -16.72 24.55
N GLU A 60 18.79 -16.07 25.36
CA GLU A 60 18.53 -14.73 25.86
C GLU A 60 18.67 -13.75 24.69
N VAL A 61 17.56 -13.51 23.98
CA VAL A 61 17.46 -12.38 23.05
C VAL A 61 17.51 -11.12 23.91
N LYS A 62 18.73 -10.62 24.14
CA LYS A 62 18.93 -9.29 24.73
C LYS A 62 18.36 -8.28 23.75
N HIS A 63 17.09 -7.95 23.92
CA HIS A 63 16.50 -6.74 23.38
C HIS A 63 17.29 -5.58 23.96
N ALA A 64 18.30 -5.11 23.24
CA ALA A 64 18.98 -3.89 23.57
C ALA A 64 17.93 -2.77 23.54
N VAL A 65 17.45 -2.37 24.72
CA VAL A 65 16.58 -1.20 24.90
C VAL A 65 17.45 0.05 24.80
N GLY A 66 18.14 0.19 23.66
CA GLY A 66 18.66 1.47 23.23
C GLY A 66 17.47 2.27 22.72
N GLY A 67 17.14 3.38 23.37
CA GLY A 67 16.12 4.29 22.92
C GLY A 67 16.47 4.81 21.52
N TYR A 68 15.96 4.16 20.49
CA TYR A 68 16.05 4.66 19.12
C TYR A 68 15.23 5.95 19.06
N HIS A 69 15.92 7.07 18.83
CA HIS A 69 15.25 8.32 18.52
C HIS A 69 14.55 8.15 17.17
N VAL A 70 13.24 7.99 17.19
CA VAL A 70 12.41 7.86 15.98
C VAL A 70 12.51 9.20 15.25
N THR A 71 13.19 9.22 14.10
CA THR A 71 13.13 10.39 13.23
C THR A 71 11.76 10.40 12.55
N PRO A 72 11.24 11.56 12.08
CA PRO A 72 10.02 11.57 11.29
C PRO A 72 10.05 10.63 10.06
N ARG A 73 11.23 10.14 9.66
CA ARG A 73 11.43 9.17 8.57
C ARG A 73 11.24 7.71 8.98
N ASP A 74 10.96 7.44 10.25
CA ASP A 74 10.82 6.10 10.82
C ASP A 74 9.39 5.82 11.29
N GLU A 75 8.38 6.49 10.73
CA GLU A 75 6.96 6.32 11.12
C GLU A 75 6.51 4.86 11.02
N PHE A 76 7.07 4.08 10.08
CA PHE A 76 6.79 2.65 9.94
C PHE A 76 7.22 1.82 11.16
N LEU A 77 8.17 2.28 11.98
CA LEU A 77 8.58 1.60 13.22
C LEU A 77 7.51 1.66 14.31
N LEU A 78 6.50 2.51 14.15
CA LEU A 78 5.34 2.57 15.04
C LEU A 78 4.38 1.39 14.81
N HIS A 79 4.50 0.67 13.69
CA HIS A 79 3.70 -0.51 13.39
C HIS A 79 4.41 -1.78 13.86
N ASP A 80 3.89 -2.43 14.90
CA ASP A 80 4.49 -3.65 15.46
C ASP A 80 4.65 -4.75 14.40
N GLU A 81 3.66 -4.92 13.52
CA GLU A 81 3.72 -5.92 12.46
C GLU A 81 4.83 -5.64 11.44
N LEU A 82 5.16 -4.37 11.16
CA LEU A 82 6.19 -4.02 10.20
C LEU A 82 7.57 -4.06 10.85
N LYS A 83 7.66 -3.67 12.12
CA LYS A 83 8.90 -3.68 12.90
C LYS A 83 9.51 -5.08 13.02
N LEU A 84 8.67 -6.11 13.07
CA LEU A 84 9.10 -7.51 13.20
C LEU A 84 9.58 -8.13 11.89
N LEU A 85 9.25 -7.54 10.74
CA LEU A 85 9.69 -8.06 9.45
C LEU A 85 11.14 -7.68 9.19
N SER A 86 11.99 -8.67 8.93
CA SER A 86 13.42 -8.49 8.66
C SER A 86 13.70 -7.53 7.49
N ARG A 87 12.80 -7.51 6.50
CA ARG A 87 12.94 -6.69 5.28
C ARG A 87 12.42 -5.27 5.42
N SER A 88 11.60 -4.94 6.42
CA SER A 88 10.95 -3.62 6.50
C SER A 88 11.97 -2.48 6.52
N ARG A 89 13.03 -2.60 7.32
CA ARG A 89 14.06 -1.55 7.40
C ARG A 89 14.76 -1.31 6.05
N ASP A 90 15.07 -2.37 5.32
CA ASP A 90 15.70 -2.26 4.00
C ASP A 90 14.74 -1.60 2.98
N VAL A 91 13.48 -2.07 2.93
CA VAL A 91 12.48 -1.56 1.98
C VAL A 91 12.13 -0.10 2.28
N PHE A 92 11.79 0.25 3.53
CA PHE A 92 11.47 1.64 3.89
C PHE A 92 12.71 2.54 3.85
N GLY A 93 13.90 2.00 4.12
CA GLY A 93 15.16 2.72 3.94
C GLY A 93 15.36 3.15 2.49
N LYS A 94 15.17 2.22 1.53
CA LYS A 94 15.21 2.52 0.08
C LYS A 94 14.19 3.58 -0.32
N ILE A 95 12.94 3.46 0.14
CA ILE A 95 11.89 4.45 -0.14
C ILE A 95 12.28 5.83 0.40
N SER A 96 12.88 5.89 1.59
CA SER A 96 13.23 7.17 2.24
C SER A 96 14.43 7.88 1.61
N MET A 97 15.27 7.14 0.88
CA MET A 97 16.42 7.67 0.15
C MET A 97 16.08 8.07 -1.29
N ASP A 98 14.94 7.62 -1.81
CA ASP A 98 14.54 7.83 -3.20
C ASP A 98 13.61 9.04 -3.37
N PRO A 99 13.97 10.06 -4.17
CA PRO A 99 13.13 11.25 -4.39
C PRO A 99 11.82 10.97 -5.15
N CYS A 100 11.75 9.88 -5.91
CA CYS A 100 10.58 9.45 -6.68
C CYS A 100 9.60 8.64 -5.82
N MET A 101 9.99 8.27 -4.59
CA MET A 101 9.16 7.47 -3.69
C MET A 101 8.80 8.21 -2.42
N SER A 102 7.67 7.83 -1.85
CA SER A 102 7.32 8.19 -0.47
C SER A 102 6.26 7.24 0.05
N TYR A 103 6.00 7.31 1.35
CA TYR A 103 4.92 6.56 1.97
C TYR A 103 4.06 7.48 2.84
N ARG A 104 2.80 7.10 3.04
CA ARG A 104 1.83 7.73 3.95
C ARG A 104 1.01 6.63 4.60
N LEU A 105 1.53 6.06 5.69
CA LEU A 105 0.89 4.94 6.38
C LEU A 105 -0.25 5.43 7.28
N PRO A 106 -1.30 4.61 7.49
CA PRO A 106 -2.33 4.91 8.50
C PRO A 106 -1.70 4.85 9.90
N LYS A 107 -2.38 5.38 10.92
CA LYS A 107 -1.91 5.24 12.30
C LYS A 107 -1.84 3.75 12.70
N PRO A 108 -0.88 3.34 13.54
CA PRO A 108 -0.81 1.98 14.07
C PRO A 108 -2.08 1.59 14.82
N GLY A 109 -2.47 0.31 14.73
CA GLY A 109 -3.65 -0.22 15.43
C GLY A 109 -5.01 0.26 14.89
N CYS A 110 -5.04 0.96 13.75
CA CYS A 110 -6.30 1.33 13.10
C CYS A 110 -7.11 0.12 12.61
N THR A 111 -8.44 0.23 12.68
CA THR A 111 -9.34 -0.76 12.10
C THR A 111 -9.27 -0.76 10.57
N ALA A 112 -9.69 -1.85 9.93
CA ALA A 112 -9.71 -1.96 8.46
C ALA A 112 -10.49 -0.81 7.79
N GLY A 113 -11.61 -0.39 8.37
CA GLY A 113 -12.37 0.77 7.87
C GLY A 113 -11.58 2.08 7.92
N ARG A 114 -10.81 2.32 8.99
CA ARG A 114 -9.93 3.50 9.10
C ARG A 114 -8.74 3.44 8.14
N VAL A 115 -8.20 2.26 7.87
CA VAL A 115 -7.16 2.05 6.84
C VAL A 115 -7.69 2.39 5.45
N LEU A 116 -8.90 1.92 5.13
CA LEU A 116 -9.57 2.25 3.87
C LEU A 116 -9.84 3.75 3.75
N GLU A 117 -10.42 4.37 4.78
CA GLU A 117 -10.69 5.80 4.83
C GLU A 117 -9.41 6.63 4.61
N HIS A 118 -8.33 6.32 5.35
CA HIS A 118 -7.03 6.97 5.20
C HIS A 118 -6.49 6.87 3.77
N SER A 119 -6.63 5.69 3.16
CA SER A 119 -6.15 5.45 1.79
C SER A 119 -6.95 6.26 0.76
N ILE A 120 -8.28 6.32 0.90
CA ILE A 120 -9.17 7.14 0.06
C ILE A 120 -8.82 8.62 0.20
N THR A 121 -8.70 9.14 1.43
CA THR A 121 -8.33 10.53 1.69
C THR A 121 -6.96 10.86 1.10
N THR A 122 -5.99 9.95 1.20
CA THR A 122 -4.65 10.14 0.65
C THR A 122 -4.66 10.21 -0.88
N ILE A 123 -5.40 9.33 -1.55
CA ILE A 123 -5.54 9.35 -3.02
C ILE A 123 -6.25 10.63 -3.47
N ASN A 124 -7.34 11.02 -2.82
CA ASN A 124 -8.04 12.27 -3.15
C ASN A 124 -7.12 13.49 -3.03
N ARG A 125 -6.29 13.58 -1.99
CA ARG A 125 -5.29 14.65 -1.86
C ARG A 125 -4.28 14.66 -3.00
N PHE A 126 -3.88 13.50 -3.51
CA PHE A 126 -3.02 13.43 -4.70
C PHE A 126 -3.74 13.90 -5.95
N LEU A 127 -4.98 13.46 -6.16
CA LEU A 127 -5.82 13.91 -7.28
C LEU A 127 -6.02 15.42 -7.25
N GLU A 128 -6.34 16.01 -6.10
CA GLU A 128 -6.48 17.45 -5.92
C GLU A 128 -5.18 18.21 -6.21
N LYS A 129 -4.05 17.70 -5.70
CA LYS A 129 -2.75 18.38 -5.82
C LYS A 129 -2.14 18.30 -7.22
N TYR A 130 -2.32 17.17 -7.91
CA TYR A 130 -1.62 16.86 -9.16
C TYR A 130 -2.53 16.78 -10.38
N SER A 131 -3.82 17.11 -10.26
CA SER A 131 -4.75 17.09 -11.40
C SER A 131 -4.33 18.10 -12.50
N PRO A 132 -4.31 17.69 -13.79
CA PRO A 132 -4.62 16.35 -14.28
C PRO A 132 -3.44 15.37 -14.10
N MET A 133 -3.71 14.19 -13.53
CA MET A 133 -2.70 13.13 -13.35
C MET A 133 -3.15 11.77 -13.89
N THR A 134 -2.18 10.94 -14.24
CA THR A 134 -2.37 9.51 -14.53
C THR A 134 -1.93 8.69 -13.32
N PHE A 135 -2.69 7.68 -12.94
CA PHE A 135 -2.35 6.84 -11.80
C PHE A 135 -2.77 5.38 -11.95
N LYS A 136 -2.10 4.52 -11.19
CA LYS A 136 -2.40 3.10 -11.08
C LYS A 136 -2.29 2.68 -9.61
N LEU A 137 -3.26 1.90 -9.17
CA LEU A 137 -3.27 1.25 -7.86
C LEU A 137 -2.76 -0.18 -8.02
N GLY A 138 -1.93 -0.61 -7.08
CA GLY A 138 -1.23 -1.88 -7.18
C GLY A 138 -0.69 -2.35 -5.83
N ILE A 139 -0.59 -3.66 -5.64
CA ILE A 139 0.22 -4.26 -4.57
C ILE A 139 1.64 -4.58 -5.06
N THR A 140 2.60 -4.53 -4.13
CA THR A 140 3.98 -5.00 -4.37
C THR A 140 4.61 -5.45 -3.06
N HIS A 141 5.52 -6.42 -3.16
CA HIS A 141 6.33 -6.86 -2.04
C HIS A 141 7.54 -5.93 -1.78
N ASP A 142 7.98 -5.20 -2.80
CA ASP A 142 9.10 -4.27 -2.75
C ASP A 142 8.82 -3.11 -3.71
N ALA A 143 8.59 -1.92 -3.15
CA ALA A 143 8.26 -0.72 -3.90
C ALA A 143 9.44 -0.24 -4.77
N HIS A 144 10.67 -0.36 -4.24
CA HIS A 144 11.88 0.02 -4.95
C HIS A 144 12.09 -0.86 -6.18
N HIS A 145 11.99 -2.18 -6.00
CA HIS A 145 12.06 -3.13 -7.11
C HIS A 145 10.96 -2.89 -8.15
N ARG A 146 9.71 -2.66 -7.70
CA ARG A 146 8.57 -2.41 -8.60
C ARG A 146 8.72 -1.15 -9.45
N TRP A 147 9.45 -0.15 -8.96
CA TRP A 147 9.70 1.07 -9.72
C TRP A 147 10.79 0.89 -10.77
N TYR A 148 11.93 0.33 -10.36
CA TYR A 148 13.17 0.25 -11.15
C TYR A 148 13.35 -1.04 -11.94
N CYS A 149 12.44 -2.01 -11.83
CA CYS A 149 12.60 -3.27 -12.56
C CYS A 149 12.76 -3.00 -14.06
N PRO A 150 13.86 -3.41 -14.72
CA PRO A 150 14.09 -3.07 -16.13
C PRO A 150 13.00 -3.61 -17.07
N MET A 151 12.38 -4.73 -16.71
CA MET A 151 11.40 -5.42 -17.55
C MET A 151 9.98 -4.84 -17.42
N TYR A 152 9.56 -4.45 -16.21
CA TYR A 152 8.16 -4.07 -15.94
C TYR A 152 8.03 -2.92 -14.94
N GLY A 153 9.12 -2.22 -14.66
CA GLY A 153 9.17 -1.12 -13.71
C GLY A 153 8.36 0.07 -14.16
N TYR A 154 7.72 0.76 -13.22
CA TYR A 154 6.90 1.93 -13.54
C TYR A 154 7.71 3.08 -14.15
N GLN A 155 9.00 3.20 -13.81
CA GLN A 155 9.89 4.19 -14.40
C GLN A 155 10.04 4.01 -15.92
N HIS A 156 10.03 2.77 -16.40
CA HIS A 156 10.21 2.43 -17.81
C HIS A 156 8.87 2.17 -18.53
N SER A 157 7.74 2.39 -17.84
CA SER A 157 6.43 2.17 -18.42
C SER A 157 6.10 3.19 -19.51
N LYS A 158 5.25 2.79 -20.47
CA LYS A 158 4.77 3.67 -21.54
C LYS A 158 4.04 4.92 -21.01
N ASP A 159 3.35 4.79 -19.88
CA ASP A 159 2.62 5.89 -19.22
C ASP A 159 3.57 6.90 -18.55
N ARG A 160 4.86 6.57 -18.36
CA ARG A 160 5.90 7.42 -17.74
C ARG A 160 5.48 7.97 -16.37
N PHE A 161 5.24 7.09 -15.41
CA PHE A 161 4.92 7.52 -14.04
C PHE A 161 6.09 8.30 -13.42
N ASP A 162 5.75 9.39 -12.71
CA ASP A 162 6.76 10.25 -12.05
C ASP A 162 7.08 9.82 -10.62
N ARG A 163 6.09 9.30 -9.88
CA ARG A 163 6.21 8.97 -8.45
C ARG A 163 5.50 7.68 -8.07
N LEU A 164 6.01 7.02 -7.03
CA LEU A 164 5.38 5.90 -6.34
C LEU A 164 5.07 6.27 -4.89
N HIS A 165 3.82 6.05 -4.48
CA HIS A 165 3.37 6.32 -3.12
C HIS A 165 2.87 5.03 -2.46
N VAL A 166 3.48 4.64 -1.33
CA VAL A 166 2.99 3.54 -0.49
C VAL A 166 1.97 4.07 0.51
N VAL A 167 0.70 3.70 0.37
CA VAL A 167 -0.39 4.18 1.24
C VAL A 167 -0.73 3.21 2.37
N TYR A 168 -0.32 1.95 2.25
CA TYR A 168 -0.54 0.90 3.24
C TYR A 168 0.55 -0.16 3.11
N ALA A 169 0.94 -0.74 4.23
CA ALA A 169 1.86 -1.86 4.31
C ALA A 169 1.39 -2.80 5.42
N ALA A 170 1.52 -4.10 5.20
CA ALA A 170 1.13 -5.14 6.14
C ALA A 170 2.11 -6.31 6.06
N SER A 171 2.11 -7.12 7.12
CA SER A 171 2.87 -8.37 7.17
C SER A 171 2.26 -9.51 6.34
N ASN A 172 0.96 -9.46 6.08
CA ASN A 172 0.22 -10.45 5.32
C ASN A 172 -0.15 -9.91 3.91
N PRO A 173 -0.28 -10.78 2.90
CA PRO A 173 -0.61 -10.34 1.54
C PRO A 173 -2.11 -10.06 1.33
N TYR A 174 -2.99 -10.58 2.20
CA TYR A 174 -4.44 -10.52 2.02
C TYR A 174 -5.00 -9.13 2.30
N SER A 175 -4.56 -8.46 3.37
CA SER A 175 -5.04 -7.12 3.72
C SER A 175 -4.74 -6.09 2.62
N PRO A 176 -3.51 -6.00 2.07
CA PRO A 176 -3.21 -5.13 0.93
C PRO A 176 -4.00 -5.48 -0.32
N ALA A 177 -4.24 -6.77 -0.61
CA ALA A 177 -5.01 -7.20 -1.77
C ALA A 177 -6.50 -6.81 -1.66
N MET A 178 -7.11 -6.98 -0.48
CA MET A 178 -8.49 -6.53 -0.23
C MET A 178 -8.60 -5.00 -0.34
N LEU A 179 -7.62 -4.28 0.21
CA LEU A 179 -7.57 -2.82 0.12
C LEU A 179 -7.40 -2.36 -1.34
N GLU A 180 -6.52 -2.99 -2.11
CA GLU A 180 -6.34 -2.72 -3.54
C GLU A 180 -7.66 -2.87 -4.29
N ALA A 181 -8.35 -4.00 -4.11
CA ALA A 181 -9.63 -4.25 -4.77
C ALA A 181 -10.67 -3.18 -4.43
N ALA A 182 -10.80 -2.81 -3.15
CA ALA A 182 -11.72 -1.76 -2.70
C ALA A 182 -11.38 -0.39 -3.30
N LEU A 183 -10.10 -0.04 -3.36
CA LEU A 183 -9.64 1.24 -3.93
C LEU A 183 -9.83 1.27 -5.45
N ILE A 184 -9.53 0.18 -6.16
CA ILE A 184 -9.79 0.11 -7.61
C ILE A 184 -11.28 0.24 -7.88
N ASP A 185 -12.13 -0.48 -7.14
CA ASP A 185 -13.57 -0.38 -7.34
C ASP A 185 -14.08 1.06 -7.16
N ARG A 186 -13.52 1.77 -6.18
CA ARG A 186 -13.83 3.18 -5.91
C ARG A 186 -13.33 4.14 -6.99
N PHE A 187 -12.13 3.94 -7.52
CA PHE A 187 -11.43 4.93 -8.36
C PHE A 187 -11.31 4.55 -9.85
N LYS A 188 -11.74 3.35 -10.27
CA LYS A 188 -11.65 2.89 -11.68
C LYS A 188 -12.33 3.83 -12.68
N SER A 189 -13.41 4.50 -12.26
CA SER A 189 -14.15 5.45 -13.11
C SER A 189 -13.60 6.88 -13.05
N THR A 190 -12.56 7.14 -12.26
CA THR A 190 -11.93 8.45 -12.15
C THR A 190 -10.99 8.69 -13.32
N ARG A 191 -11.02 9.90 -13.89
CA ARG A 191 -10.13 10.30 -14.99
C ARG A 191 -8.67 10.08 -14.61
N GLY A 192 -7.92 9.44 -15.50
CA GLY A 192 -6.49 9.15 -15.30
C GLY A 192 -6.20 7.82 -14.63
N CYS A 193 -7.21 7.10 -14.13
CA CYS A 193 -7.04 5.75 -13.60
C CYS A 193 -6.68 4.76 -14.74
N LYS A 194 -5.58 4.02 -14.57
CA LYS A 194 -5.08 3.03 -15.54
C LYS A 194 -5.38 1.57 -15.14
N ASN A 195 -6.13 1.36 -14.06
CA ASN A 195 -6.56 0.03 -13.65
C ASN A 195 -7.67 -0.47 -14.57
N VAL A 196 -7.43 -1.60 -15.23
CA VAL A 196 -8.43 -2.27 -16.11
C VAL A 196 -9.21 -3.35 -15.35
N LEU A 197 -8.52 -4.12 -14.50
CA LEU A 197 -9.10 -5.18 -13.69
C LEU A 197 -9.32 -4.70 -12.25
N THR A 198 -10.32 -5.27 -11.57
CA THR A 198 -10.74 -4.94 -10.20
C THR A 198 -9.81 -5.44 -9.09
N GLY A 199 -8.57 -5.80 -9.43
CA GLY A 199 -7.59 -6.37 -8.51
C GLY A 199 -7.12 -7.77 -8.93
N GLY A 200 -6.02 -8.20 -8.31
CA GLY A 200 -5.39 -9.50 -8.54
C GLY A 200 -4.54 -9.53 -9.82
N ASP A 201 -3.23 -9.71 -9.66
CA ASP A 201 -2.43 -10.25 -10.74
C ASP A 201 -2.89 -11.71 -10.92
N ARG A 202 -3.41 -12.04 -12.11
CA ARG A 202 -3.59 -13.44 -12.49
C ARG A 202 -2.21 -14.09 -12.52
N ALA A 203 -1.76 -14.64 -11.40
CA ALA A 203 -0.82 -15.75 -11.43
C ALA A 203 -1.48 -16.78 -12.36
N GLY A 204 -0.78 -17.16 -13.43
CA GLY A 204 -1.36 -17.89 -14.56
C GLY A 204 -2.21 -19.07 -14.11
N SER A 205 -3.44 -19.12 -14.64
CA SER A 205 -4.41 -20.23 -14.80
C SER A 205 -4.60 -21.35 -13.77
N ASP A 206 -3.75 -21.55 -12.78
CA ASP A 206 -3.68 -22.80 -12.00
C ASP A 206 -4.12 -22.59 -10.53
N PHE A 207 -4.49 -21.37 -10.15
CA PHE A 207 -5.12 -21.09 -8.87
C PHE A 207 -6.63 -20.98 -9.07
N ASP A 208 -7.40 -21.90 -8.47
CA ASP A 208 -8.86 -21.90 -8.48
C ASP A 208 -9.39 -20.50 -8.12
N GLY A 209 -9.94 -19.78 -9.10
CA GLY A 209 -10.34 -18.37 -9.01
C GLY A 209 -11.46 -18.05 -7.99
N ALA A 210 -11.82 -19.00 -7.12
CA ALA A 210 -12.81 -18.86 -6.06
C ALA A 210 -12.31 -18.03 -4.86
N THR A 211 -11.02 -18.05 -4.53
CA THR A 211 -10.48 -17.36 -3.34
C THR A 211 -10.34 -15.85 -3.54
N CYS A 212 -9.89 -15.38 -4.71
CA CYS A 212 -9.78 -13.94 -4.94
C CYS A 212 -11.17 -13.27 -5.09
N ARG A 213 -12.11 -13.91 -5.80
CA ARG A 213 -13.47 -13.37 -5.97
C ARG A 213 -14.22 -13.27 -4.65
N SER A 214 -14.12 -14.28 -3.78
CA SER A 214 -14.74 -14.22 -2.45
C SER A 214 -14.13 -13.12 -1.58
N GLN A 215 -12.80 -12.90 -1.63
CA GLN A 215 -12.16 -11.80 -0.92
C GLN A 215 -12.59 -10.42 -1.45
N ILE A 216 -12.73 -10.26 -2.77
CA ILE A 216 -13.26 -9.02 -3.38
C ILE A 216 -14.71 -8.79 -2.94
N LEU A 217 -15.55 -9.82 -2.96
CA LEU A 217 -16.95 -9.72 -2.53
C LEU A 217 -17.06 -9.38 -1.04
N THR A 218 -16.22 -9.98 -0.19
CA THR A 218 -16.14 -9.64 1.23
C THR A 218 -15.70 -8.20 1.43
N ALA A 219 -14.68 -7.74 0.69
CA ALA A 219 -14.25 -6.34 0.76
C ALA A 219 -15.36 -5.38 0.31
N GLN A 220 -16.07 -5.70 -0.78
CA GLN A 220 -17.22 -4.91 -1.25
C GLN A 220 -18.36 -4.87 -0.23
N ALA A 221 -18.67 -6.00 0.41
CA ALA A 221 -19.67 -6.07 1.47
C ALA A 221 -19.28 -5.17 2.65
N VAL A 222 -18.03 -5.24 3.11
CA VAL A 222 -17.52 -4.38 4.19
C VAL A 222 -17.60 -2.89 3.82
N VAL A 223 -17.29 -2.52 2.58
CA VAL A 223 -17.40 -1.13 2.09
C VAL A 223 -18.87 -0.67 2.10
N GLN A 224 -19.79 -1.52 1.64
CA GLN A 224 -21.23 -1.22 1.64
C GLN A 224 -21.76 -1.10 3.06
N ASP A 225 -21.39 -2.01 3.96
CA ASP A 225 -21.80 -1.98 5.37
C ASP A 225 -21.27 -0.74 6.09
N ILE A 226 -20.01 -0.36 5.85
CA ILE A 226 -19.44 0.89 6.36
C ILE A 226 -20.21 2.08 5.78
N GLY A 227 -20.46 2.12 4.47
CA GLY A 227 -21.22 3.18 3.83
C GLY A 227 -22.64 3.35 4.40
N GLN A 228 -23.31 2.25 4.74
CA GLN A 228 -24.62 2.26 5.38
C GLN A 228 -24.57 2.66 6.86
N ALA A 229 -23.56 2.18 7.60
CA ALA A 229 -23.37 2.51 9.01
C ALA A 229 -23.07 4.01 9.24
N PHE A 230 -22.44 4.67 8.26
CA PHE A 230 -22.15 6.10 8.35
C PHE A 230 -23.25 7.01 7.82
N GLY A 231 -24.27 6.46 7.13
CA GLY A 231 -25.44 7.17 6.64
C GLY A 231 -25.15 8.35 5.68
N PRO A 232 -26.06 8.69 4.76
CA PRO A 232 -25.96 9.96 4.02
C PRO A 232 -26.09 11.20 4.92
N ASP A 233 -26.59 11.03 6.15
CA ASP A 233 -26.96 12.13 7.05
C ASP A 233 -25.78 12.79 7.78
N LEU A 234 -24.62 12.14 7.91
CA LEU A 234 -23.47 12.72 8.62
C LEU A 234 -22.67 13.71 7.76
N LEU A 235 -22.61 13.48 6.44
CA LEU A 235 -22.13 14.49 5.49
C LEU A 235 -23.17 15.61 5.27
N GLY A 236 -24.47 15.27 5.31
CA GLY A 236 -25.56 16.26 5.25
C GLY A 236 -25.54 17.25 6.43
N LEU A 237 -25.39 16.76 7.66
CA LEU A 237 -25.33 17.60 8.86
C LEU A 237 -24.07 18.47 8.94
N ALA A 238 -22.93 17.97 8.43
CA ALA A 238 -21.70 18.74 8.35
C ALA A 238 -21.80 19.89 7.32
N VAL A 239 -22.45 19.66 6.18
CA VAL A 239 -22.66 20.70 5.15
C VAL A 239 -23.72 21.71 5.57
N MET A 240 -24.81 21.28 6.21
CA MET A 240 -25.83 22.22 6.71
C MET A 240 -25.31 23.12 7.83
N SER A 241 -24.43 22.61 8.71
CA SER A 241 -23.85 23.43 9.78
C SER A 241 -22.92 24.54 9.26
N ILE A 242 -22.17 24.29 8.18
CA ILE A 242 -21.31 25.31 7.55
C ILE A 242 -22.15 26.42 6.91
N GLN A 243 -23.24 26.05 6.24
CA GLN A 243 -24.12 27.00 5.55
C GLN A 243 -24.98 27.84 6.53
N GLN A 244 -25.32 27.29 7.70
CA GLN A 244 -25.99 28.03 8.77
C GLN A 244 -25.04 28.97 9.54
N LEU A 245 -23.74 28.64 9.60
CA LEU A 245 -22.71 29.48 10.24
C LEU A 245 -22.36 30.71 9.39
N GLU A 246 -22.28 30.59 8.06
CA GLU A 246 -22.06 31.74 7.17
C GLU A 246 -23.20 32.78 7.20
N LEU A 247 -24.43 32.34 7.45
CA LEU A 247 -25.58 33.25 7.57
C LEU A 247 -25.66 33.97 8.93
N SER A 248 -24.91 33.53 9.93
CA SER A 248 -24.98 34.06 11.30
C SER A 248 -23.99 35.20 11.60
N GLY A 249 -23.04 35.48 10.70
CA GLY A 249 -22.13 36.63 10.82
C GLY A 249 -21.26 36.68 12.08
N GLN A 250 -21.09 35.56 12.79
CA GLN A 250 -20.29 35.53 14.03
C GLN A 250 -18.81 35.26 13.72
N SER A 251 -17.97 36.23 14.08
CA SER A 251 -16.51 36.11 14.10
C SER A 251 -16.09 35.17 15.24
N PHE A 252 -15.39 34.09 14.93
CA PHE A 252 -14.86 33.16 15.93
C PHE A 252 -13.45 33.57 16.36
N GLY A 253 -13.29 33.81 17.67
CA GLY A 253 -12.01 33.75 18.35
C GLY A 253 -11.58 32.29 18.59
N ASN A 254 -10.28 32.03 18.44
CA ASN A 254 -9.51 30.84 18.81
C ASN A 254 -10.22 29.46 18.81
N GLY A 255 -9.89 28.63 17.82
CA GLY A 255 -10.49 27.31 17.54
C GLY A 255 -10.38 26.21 18.61
N ILE A 256 -9.92 26.50 19.82
CA ILE A 256 -9.90 25.56 20.95
C ILE A 256 -11.30 25.46 21.60
N GLU A 257 -12.10 26.53 21.62
CA GLU A 257 -13.47 26.47 22.17
C GLU A 257 -14.43 25.64 21.29
N TRP A 258 -14.18 25.58 19.98
CA TRP A 258 -15.00 24.81 19.04
C TRP A 258 -14.93 23.30 19.29
N PHE A 259 -13.74 22.78 19.63
CA PHE A 259 -13.53 21.35 19.88
C PHE A 259 -14.22 20.88 21.19
N ASN A 260 -14.23 21.72 22.22
CA ASN A 260 -14.88 21.41 23.50
C ASN A 260 -16.43 21.44 23.43
N ARG A 261 -17.00 22.24 22.51
CA ARG A 261 -18.45 22.27 22.28
C ARG A 261 -18.98 21.03 21.55
N ILE A 262 -18.19 20.44 20.65
CA ILE A 262 -18.58 19.20 19.95
C ILE A 262 -18.50 18.00 20.90
N SER A 263 -17.50 17.97 21.77
CA SER A 263 -17.32 16.86 22.72
C SER A 263 -18.43 16.78 23.79
N SER A 264 -19.13 17.88 24.09
CA SER A 264 -20.23 17.90 25.07
C SER A 264 -21.58 17.49 24.49
N CYS A 265 -21.79 17.56 23.18
CA CYS A 265 -23.02 17.08 22.53
C CYS A 265 -23.05 15.56 22.31
N LEU A 266 -21.91 14.87 22.41
CA LEU A 266 -21.80 13.42 22.13
C LEU A 266 -21.93 12.51 23.36
N THR A 267 -22.26 13.04 24.54
CA THR A 267 -22.37 12.23 25.79
C THR A 267 -23.81 12.00 26.27
N TRP A 268 -24.82 12.20 25.42
CA TRP A 268 -26.21 11.86 25.76
C TRP A 268 -26.85 11.06 24.63
N THR A 269 -26.67 9.73 24.69
CA THR A 269 -27.60 8.65 24.29
C THR A 269 -26.80 7.34 24.23
N GLY A 270 -27.08 6.44 25.18
CA GLY A 270 -26.40 5.16 25.36
C GLY A 270 -26.14 4.89 26.84
#